data_AF-A0A521WJT5-F1
#
_entry.id   AF-A0A521WJT5-F1
#
_cell.length_a   1.000
_cell.length_b   1.000
_cell.length_c   1.000
_cell.angle_alpha   90.00
_cell.angle_beta   90.00
_cell.angle_gamma   90.00
#
_symmetry.space_group_name_H-M   'P 1'
#
loop_
_entity.id
_entity.type
_entity.pdbx_description
1 polymer ?
#
loop_
_entity_poly.entity_id
_entity_poly.type
_entity_poly.pdbx_seq_one_letter_code
_entity_poly.pdbx_strand_id
1 'polypeptide(L)'
;MTEYQKHLYMIVFPINALVASQLSPKEFSQHYTVGSAKHYRGKVVFVELDIDYRNPYFDIDHYLELTVAKQDGTPKRTKFISSYGVLEHVDLKAMKNLYLVTANGKTLEISQMPYTAINEPGLVRIYQEITPLTNLIASTLDQRSFARYITSKSKSKGAPKICFTQYEFNIDDFIEKNKNREMWYSPIPETNPTRLYEYILELKTNALKKTKTISLNTTFLEASYAMIRHGFWFGAGTELVFYPMPTQEELEKHHYDWWRFTK
;
A
#
# COMPACT_ATOMS: atom_id res chain seq x y z
N MET A 1 -19.27 32.46 -4.13
CA MET A 1 -18.05 31.66 -3.87
C MET A 1 -18.20 30.37 -4.65
N THR A 2 -17.18 29.93 -5.39
CA THR A 2 -17.24 28.66 -6.11
C THR A 2 -17.32 27.52 -5.09
N GLU A 3 -18.38 26.72 -5.16
CA GLU A 3 -18.55 25.56 -4.30
C GLU A 3 -17.90 24.34 -4.97
N TYR A 4 -16.91 23.77 -4.30
CA TYR A 4 -16.22 22.57 -4.75
C TYR A 4 -16.65 21.40 -3.86
N GLN A 5 -16.84 20.23 -4.47
CA GLN A 5 -17.05 18.98 -3.74
C GLN A 5 -15.89 18.72 -2.78
N LYS A 6 -16.20 18.29 -1.56
CA LYS A 6 -15.20 17.90 -0.56
C LYS A 6 -14.99 16.39 -0.58
N HIS A 7 -13.76 15.99 -0.34
CA HIS A 7 -13.33 14.60 -0.31
C HIS A 7 -12.52 14.33 0.96
N LEU A 8 -12.56 13.09 1.44
CA LEU A 8 -11.69 12.57 2.49
C LEU A 8 -10.71 11.58 1.87
N TYR A 9 -9.41 11.85 2.03
CA TYR A 9 -8.36 10.97 1.54
C TYR A 9 -7.52 10.45 2.71
N MET A 10 -7.47 9.13 2.85
CA MET A 10 -6.52 8.44 3.72
C MET A 10 -5.26 8.10 2.93
N ILE A 11 -4.18 8.82 3.17
CA ILE A 11 -2.85 8.50 2.65
C ILE A 11 -2.30 7.35 3.47
N VAL A 12 -1.81 6.30 2.80
CA VAL A 12 -1.20 5.11 3.43
C VAL A 12 0.26 4.93 3.04
N PHE A 13 0.74 5.68 2.05
CA PHE A 13 2.15 5.78 1.72
C PHE A 13 2.44 7.15 1.09
N PRO A 14 3.51 7.86 1.49
CA PRO A 14 4.57 7.47 2.44
C PRO A 14 4.20 7.68 3.92
N ILE A 15 3.08 8.34 4.20
CA ILE A 15 2.63 8.64 5.57
C ILE A 15 1.25 8.01 5.81
N ASN A 16 0.85 7.93 7.08
CA ASN A 16 -0.48 7.50 7.51
C ASN A 16 -1.28 8.74 7.95
N ALA A 17 -2.02 9.36 7.04
CA ALA A 17 -2.67 10.66 7.27
C ALA A 17 -4.09 10.72 6.67
N LEU A 18 -4.97 11.48 7.32
CA LEU A 18 -6.33 11.76 6.87
C LEU A 18 -6.40 13.23 6.47
N VAL A 19 -6.83 13.48 5.24
CA VAL A 19 -6.85 14.81 4.63
C VAL A 19 -8.22 15.11 4.05
N ALA A 20 -8.76 16.27 4.40
CA ALA A 20 -9.87 16.88 3.66
C ALA A 20 -9.34 17.69 2.47
N SER A 21 -10.02 17.61 1.34
CA SER A 21 -9.63 18.30 0.11
C SER A 21 -10.84 18.71 -0.73
N GLN A 22 -10.71 19.79 -1.50
CA GLN A 22 -11.62 20.15 -2.59
C GLN A 22 -11.12 19.70 -3.97
N LEU A 23 -10.03 18.93 -4.02
CA LEU A 23 -9.49 18.37 -5.26
C LEU A 23 -10.12 17.01 -5.52
N SER A 24 -10.44 16.75 -6.79
CA SER A 24 -10.74 15.39 -7.26
C SER A 24 -9.53 14.46 -7.04
N PRO A 25 -9.71 13.13 -7.05
CA PRO A 25 -8.59 12.20 -6.81
C PRO A 25 -7.41 12.44 -7.76
N LYS A 26 -7.70 12.72 -9.04
CA LYS A 26 -6.68 13.01 -10.06
C LYS A 26 -5.91 14.30 -9.76
N GLU A 27 -6.59 15.36 -9.35
CA GLU A 27 -5.95 16.64 -8.99
C GLU A 27 -5.17 16.53 -7.67
N PHE A 28 -5.69 15.76 -6.71
CA PHE A 28 -5.03 15.49 -5.43
C PHE A 28 -3.70 14.77 -5.64
N SER A 29 -3.69 13.73 -6.49
CA SER A 29 -2.47 13.01 -6.89
C SER A 29 -1.41 13.95 -7.47
N GLN A 30 -1.79 14.79 -8.43
CA GLN A 30 -0.87 15.74 -9.06
C GLN A 30 -0.33 16.76 -8.04
N HIS A 31 -1.20 17.25 -7.15
CA HIS A 31 -0.78 18.17 -6.11
C HIS A 31 0.28 17.57 -5.19
N TYR A 32 0.12 16.31 -4.78
CA TYR A 32 0.98 15.67 -3.79
C TYR A 32 2.35 15.24 -4.34
N THR A 33 2.46 14.94 -5.64
CA THR A 33 3.72 14.51 -6.27
C THR A 33 4.43 15.61 -7.05
N VAL A 34 3.71 16.61 -7.57
CA VAL A 34 4.26 17.67 -8.45
C VAL A 34 4.32 19.04 -7.74
N GLY A 35 3.70 19.20 -6.56
CA GLY A 35 3.48 20.49 -5.90
C GLY A 35 4.53 20.98 -4.88
N SER A 36 5.21 22.08 -5.25
CA SER A 36 5.94 23.11 -4.46
C SER A 36 6.95 22.70 -3.37
N ALA A 37 8.24 22.91 -3.70
CA ALA A 37 9.44 23.10 -2.84
C ALA A 37 9.84 22.01 -1.83
N LYS A 38 8.87 21.34 -1.18
CA LYS A 38 9.11 20.21 -0.29
C LYS A 38 9.14 18.93 -1.13
N HIS A 39 10.28 18.67 -1.75
CA HIS A 39 10.58 17.53 -2.59
C HIS A 39 10.12 16.20 -1.96
N TYR A 40 8.96 15.67 -2.37
CA TYR A 40 8.69 14.24 -2.21
C TYR A 40 9.10 13.54 -3.51
N ARG A 41 10.27 12.89 -3.48
CA ARG A 41 10.68 11.93 -4.49
C ARG A 41 10.06 10.59 -4.10
N GLY A 42 8.95 10.20 -4.72
CA GLY A 42 8.42 8.88 -4.48
C GLY A 42 6.98 8.66 -4.93
N LYS A 43 6.45 7.53 -4.48
CA LYS A 43 5.08 7.08 -4.76
C LYS A 43 4.11 7.61 -3.72
N VAL A 44 2.88 7.87 -4.12
CA VAL A 44 1.80 8.11 -3.16
C VAL A 44 0.77 7.02 -3.34
N VAL A 45 0.30 6.47 -2.22
CA VAL A 45 -0.84 5.56 -2.19
C VAL A 45 -1.85 6.13 -1.22
N PHE A 46 -3.08 6.32 -1.68
CA PHE A 46 -4.16 6.81 -0.85
C PHE A 46 -5.49 6.16 -1.21
N VAL A 47 -6.42 6.19 -0.27
CA VAL A 47 -7.78 5.66 -0.41
C VAL A 47 -8.75 6.83 -0.21
N GLU A 48 -9.73 6.97 -1.10
CA GLU A 48 -10.86 7.86 -0.84
C GLU A 48 -11.79 7.20 0.19
N LEU A 49 -12.21 7.95 1.20
CA LEU A 49 -13.20 7.50 2.18
C LEU A 49 -14.57 8.07 1.83
N ASP A 50 -15.62 7.40 2.30
CA ASP A 50 -16.95 7.98 2.34
C ASP A 50 -16.91 9.34 3.05
N ILE A 51 -17.48 10.38 2.42
CA ILE A 51 -17.50 11.74 2.95
C ILE A 51 -18.29 11.83 4.25
N ASP A 52 -19.23 10.90 4.46
CA ASP A 52 -20.07 10.80 5.66
C ASP A 52 -19.41 9.96 6.77
N TYR A 53 -18.22 9.39 6.54
CA TYR A 53 -17.49 8.63 7.55
C TYR A 53 -17.15 9.49 8.77
N ARG A 54 -17.46 9.00 9.97
CA ARG A 54 -17.10 9.64 11.25
C ARG A 54 -16.54 8.63 12.22
N ASN A 55 -15.58 9.08 13.02
CA ASN A 55 -14.98 8.30 14.11
C ASN A 55 -14.52 9.24 15.22
N PRO A 56 -14.72 8.92 16.51
CA PRO A 56 -14.32 9.77 17.63
C PRO A 56 -12.83 10.15 17.66
N TYR A 57 -11.96 9.38 16.99
CA TYR A 57 -10.53 9.70 16.87
C TYR A 57 -10.25 10.88 15.91
N PHE A 58 -11.19 11.26 15.04
CA PHE A 58 -11.02 12.29 14.03
C PHE A 58 -12.06 13.41 14.17
N ASP A 59 -11.61 14.66 14.25
CA ASP A 59 -12.48 15.84 14.24
C ASP A 59 -12.89 16.23 12.81
N ILE A 60 -13.54 15.32 12.08
CA ILE A 60 -13.75 15.43 10.64
C ILE A 60 -14.61 16.65 10.28
N ASP A 61 -15.69 16.88 11.02
CA ASP A 61 -16.62 17.98 10.72
C ASP A 61 -15.93 19.35 10.83
N HIS A 62 -15.19 19.58 11.91
CA HIS A 62 -14.40 20.80 12.08
C HIS A 62 -13.44 21.04 10.91
N TYR A 63 -12.71 20.01 10.50
CA TYR A 63 -11.76 20.16 9.40
C TYR A 63 -12.42 20.27 8.02
N LEU A 64 -13.60 19.68 7.82
CA LEU A 64 -14.40 19.90 6.61
C LEU A 64 -14.92 21.34 6.54
N GLU A 65 -15.35 21.94 7.65
CA GLU A 65 -15.74 23.36 7.71
C GLU A 65 -14.58 24.29 7.33
N LEU A 66 -13.36 23.96 7.75
CA LEU A 66 -12.14 24.71 7.36
C LEU A 66 -11.66 24.43 5.92
N THR A 67 -12.28 23.47 5.23
CA THR A 67 -11.92 23.09 3.87
C THR A 67 -12.78 23.86 2.87
N VAL A 68 -12.45 25.14 2.71
CA VAL A 68 -13.14 26.08 1.82
C VAL A 68 -12.20 26.74 0.82
N ALA A 69 -12.74 27.15 -0.31
CA ALA A 69 -11.99 27.82 -1.37
C ALA A 69 -11.23 29.04 -0.81
N LYS A 70 -10.05 29.29 -1.36
CA LYS A 70 -9.25 30.46 -0.98
C LYS A 70 -9.90 31.75 -1.47
N GLN A 71 -9.39 32.89 -1.00
CA GLN A 71 -9.86 34.22 -1.41
C GLN A 71 -9.75 34.44 -2.94
N ASP A 72 -8.78 33.81 -3.60
CA ASP A 72 -8.60 33.84 -5.05
C ASP A 72 -9.56 32.90 -5.83
N GLY A 73 -10.49 32.23 -5.14
CA GLY A 73 -11.45 31.30 -5.71
C GLY A 73 -10.90 29.90 -6.00
N THR A 74 -9.60 29.64 -5.78
CA THR A 74 -9.00 28.33 -6.00
C THR A 74 -9.39 27.32 -4.92
N PRO A 75 -9.52 26.02 -5.24
CA PRO A 75 -9.93 25.01 -4.28
C PRO A 75 -8.91 24.85 -3.15
N LYS A 76 -9.39 24.52 -1.95
CA LYS A 76 -8.53 24.07 -0.85
C LYS A 76 -7.89 22.74 -1.20
N ARG A 77 -6.59 22.77 -1.48
CA ARG A 77 -5.86 21.59 -1.92
C ARG A 77 -5.76 20.51 -0.85
N THR A 78 -5.41 20.89 0.37
CA THR A 78 -5.27 19.97 1.50
C THR A 78 -5.59 20.67 2.82
N LYS A 79 -6.24 19.93 3.73
CA LYS A 79 -6.37 20.24 5.14
C LYS A 79 -6.22 18.94 5.92
N PHE A 80 -5.14 18.80 6.68
CA PHE A 80 -4.90 17.61 7.49
C PHE A 80 -5.88 17.55 8.66
N ILE A 81 -6.54 16.40 8.81
CA ILE A 81 -7.43 16.04 9.92
C ILE A 81 -6.63 15.28 10.98
N SER A 82 -5.82 14.33 10.54
CA SER A 82 -4.88 13.59 11.39
C SER A 82 -3.65 13.18 10.58
N SER A 83 -2.50 13.07 11.26
CA SER A 83 -1.21 12.69 10.66
C SER A 83 -0.64 11.40 11.27
N TYR A 84 -1.40 10.70 12.13
CA TYR A 84 -0.95 9.50 12.81
C TYR A 84 -2.11 8.56 13.11
N GLY A 85 -1.84 7.25 13.12
CA GLY A 85 -2.79 6.22 13.53
C GLY A 85 -4.08 6.17 12.70
N VAL A 86 -4.05 6.65 11.46
CA VAL A 86 -5.29 6.85 10.68
C VAL A 86 -5.91 5.53 10.27
N LEU A 87 -5.17 4.67 9.57
CA LEU A 87 -5.70 3.36 9.16
C LEU A 87 -6.27 2.58 10.36
N GLU A 88 -5.59 2.60 11.50
CA GLU A 88 -5.99 1.91 12.72
C GLU A 88 -7.37 2.35 13.22
N HIS A 89 -7.78 3.59 12.95
CA HIS A 89 -9.07 4.15 13.34
C HIS A 89 -10.08 4.27 12.20
N VAL A 90 -9.70 4.00 10.94
CA VAL A 90 -10.64 3.96 9.80
C VAL A 90 -11.40 2.63 9.78
N ASP A 91 -12.73 2.66 9.65
CA ASP A 91 -13.53 1.48 9.32
C ASP A 91 -13.24 1.07 7.88
N LEU A 92 -12.90 -0.20 7.65
CA LEU A 92 -12.60 -0.70 6.31
C LEU A 92 -13.80 -0.57 5.36
N LYS A 93 -15.04 -0.55 5.89
CA LYS A 93 -16.25 -0.35 5.08
C LYS A 93 -16.42 1.06 4.54
N ALA A 94 -15.78 2.04 5.17
CA ALA A 94 -15.81 3.43 4.72
C ALA A 94 -14.85 3.69 3.55
N MET A 95 -13.95 2.74 3.26
CA MET A 95 -13.02 2.87 2.14
C MET A 95 -13.77 2.75 0.82
N LYS A 96 -13.42 3.58 -0.16
CA LYS A 96 -13.90 3.56 -1.54
C LYS A 96 -12.76 3.05 -2.42
N ASN A 97 -12.36 3.80 -3.44
CA ASN A 97 -11.31 3.43 -4.37
C ASN A 97 -9.91 3.73 -3.83
N LEU A 98 -8.94 2.90 -4.22
CA LEU A 98 -7.50 3.06 -3.97
C LEU A 98 -6.85 3.75 -5.17
N TYR A 99 -5.93 4.66 -4.91
CA TYR A 99 -5.22 5.40 -5.93
C TYR A 99 -3.71 5.19 -5.79
N LEU A 100 -3.08 4.71 -6.88
CA LEU A 100 -1.64 4.52 -6.98
C LEU A 100 -1.03 5.65 -7.81
N VAL A 101 -0.16 6.44 -7.19
CA VAL A 101 0.45 7.59 -7.84
C VAL A 101 1.93 7.34 -8.10
N THR A 102 2.36 7.59 -9.32
CA THR A 102 3.78 7.58 -9.71
C THR A 102 4.47 8.87 -9.29
N ALA A 103 5.81 8.87 -9.28
CA ALA A 103 6.60 10.05 -8.89
C ALA A 103 6.33 11.29 -9.77
N ASN A 104 5.85 11.12 -11.00
CA ASN A 104 5.46 12.21 -11.91
C ASN A 104 3.96 12.53 -11.90
N GLY A 105 3.20 12.02 -10.92
CA GLY A 105 1.79 12.38 -10.70
C GLY A 105 0.78 11.70 -11.61
N LYS A 106 1.16 10.62 -12.31
CA LYS A 106 0.18 9.78 -12.99
C LYS A 106 -0.53 8.93 -11.95
N THR A 107 -1.84 8.77 -12.10
CA THR A 107 -2.69 8.08 -11.14
C THR A 107 -3.35 6.88 -11.80
N LEU A 108 -3.32 5.73 -11.12
CA LEU A 108 -4.15 4.58 -11.41
C LEU A 108 -5.20 4.46 -10.30
N GLU A 109 -6.47 4.42 -10.68
CA GLU A 109 -7.59 4.18 -9.78
C GLU A 109 -7.93 2.69 -9.77
N ILE A 110 -8.14 2.14 -8.58
CA ILE A 110 -8.45 0.72 -8.37
C ILE A 110 -9.68 0.61 -7.48
N SER A 111 -10.71 -0.04 -7.99
CA SER A 111 -11.92 -0.37 -7.24
C SER A 111 -11.74 -1.63 -6.40
N GLN A 112 -12.50 -1.73 -5.31
CA GLN A 112 -12.49 -2.94 -4.48
C GLN A 112 -13.09 -4.12 -5.23
N MET A 113 -12.57 -5.33 -4.97
CA MET A 113 -13.18 -6.58 -5.40
C MET A 113 -13.10 -7.64 -4.30
N PRO A 114 -14.06 -8.59 -4.26
CA PRO A 114 -13.93 -9.76 -3.38
C PRO A 114 -12.65 -10.53 -3.68
N TYR A 115 -11.86 -10.81 -2.65
CA TYR A 115 -10.71 -11.70 -2.79
C TYR A 115 -11.17 -13.16 -2.79
N THR A 116 -11.12 -13.83 -3.94
CA THR A 116 -11.66 -15.19 -4.14
C THR A 116 -10.59 -16.26 -4.32
N ALA A 117 -9.32 -15.90 -4.45
CA ALA A 117 -8.26 -16.87 -4.70
C ALA A 117 -8.14 -17.91 -3.56
N ILE A 118 -7.93 -19.16 -3.97
CA ILE A 118 -7.60 -20.29 -3.09
C ILE A 118 -6.10 -20.55 -3.27
N ASN A 119 -5.37 -20.40 -2.17
CA ASN A 119 -3.92 -20.46 -2.18
C ASN A 119 -3.43 -21.83 -1.73
N GLU A 120 -2.46 -22.38 -2.46
CA GLU A 120 -1.79 -23.59 -2.01
C GLU A 120 -1.02 -23.34 -0.69
N PRO A 121 -1.20 -24.22 0.31
CA PRO A 121 -0.45 -24.15 1.56
C PRO A 121 1.06 -24.34 1.34
N GLY A 122 1.86 -23.81 2.25
CA GLY A 122 3.31 -24.09 2.31
C GLY A 122 4.18 -23.28 1.33
N LEU A 123 3.59 -22.59 0.35
CA LEU A 123 4.34 -21.65 -0.49
C LEU A 123 4.85 -20.46 0.33
N VAL A 124 6.13 -20.16 0.22
CA VAL A 124 6.71 -18.93 0.78
C VAL A 124 6.37 -17.77 -0.16
N ARG A 125 5.85 -16.69 0.41
CA ARG A 125 5.43 -15.46 -0.28
C ARG A 125 6.20 -14.28 0.30
N ILE A 126 6.41 -13.26 -0.52
CA ILE A 126 7.06 -12.02 -0.08
C ILE A 126 6.01 -10.91 0.04
N TYR A 127 5.78 -10.45 1.27
CA TYR A 127 4.88 -9.37 1.58
C TYR A 127 5.64 -8.10 1.93
N GLN A 128 5.19 -6.98 1.37
CA GLN A 128 5.60 -5.65 1.80
C GLN A 128 4.46 -5.07 2.64
N GLU A 129 4.72 -4.90 3.93
CA GLU A 129 3.84 -4.14 4.84
C GLU A 129 3.97 -2.65 4.50
N ILE A 130 2.86 -1.92 4.39
CA ILE A 130 2.85 -0.53 3.91
C ILE A 130 2.55 0.45 5.04
N THR A 131 1.46 0.22 5.78
CA THR A 131 1.06 1.05 6.92
C THR A 131 0.21 0.22 7.89
N PRO A 132 0.37 0.35 9.22
CA PRO A 132 1.35 1.21 9.90
C PRO A 132 2.74 0.56 10.04
N LEU A 133 2.85 -0.73 9.74
CA LEU A 133 4.13 -1.43 9.65
C LEU A 133 4.73 -1.26 8.24
N THR A 134 6.06 -1.39 8.13
CA THR A 134 6.80 -1.08 6.90
C THR A 134 7.77 -2.17 6.46
N ASN A 135 7.73 -3.35 7.09
CA ASN A 135 8.72 -4.39 6.86
C ASN A 135 8.53 -5.12 5.52
N LEU A 136 9.61 -5.68 5.01
CA LEU A 136 9.58 -6.73 4.00
C LEU A 136 9.64 -8.10 4.68
N ILE A 137 8.64 -8.94 4.44
CA ILE A 137 8.44 -10.20 5.15
C ILE A 137 8.38 -11.38 4.16
N ALA A 138 9.14 -12.45 4.43
CA ALA A 138 8.88 -13.77 3.86
C ALA A 138 7.89 -14.52 4.76
N SER A 139 6.88 -15.17 4.19
CA SER A 139 5.82 -15.84 4.96
C SER A 139 5.29 -17.08 4.24
N THR A 140 5.02 -18.15 5.00
CA THR A 140 4.28 -19.34 4.48
C THR A 140 2.77 -19.17 4.55
N LEU A 141 2.29 -18.06 5.13
CA LEU A 141 0.87 -17.73 5.23
C LEU A 141 0.37 -17.10 3.92
N ASP A 142 -0.83 -17.48 3.51
CA ASP A 142 -1.57 -16.75 2.47
C ASP A 142 -2.02 -15.37 2.99
N GLN A 143 -2.63 -14.56 2.13
CA GLN A 143 -2.93 -13.15 2.39
C GLN A 143 -3.96 -12.99 3.50
N ARG A 144 -5.00 -13.85 3.52
CA ARG A 144 -6.01 -13.88 4.60
C ARG A 144 -5.37 -14.26 5.93
N SER A 145 -4.56 -15.32 5.93
CA SER A 145 -3.90 -15.80 7.14
C SER A 145 -2.81 -14.85 7.64
N PHE A 146 -2.08 -14.20 6.73
CA PHE A 146 -1.07 -13.19 7.04
C PHE A 146 -1.71 -11.96 7.67
N ALA A 147 -2.75 -11.39 7.04
CA ALA A 147 -3.52 -10.28 7.59
C ALA A 147 -4.01 -10.59 9.01
N ARG A 148 -4.67 -11.73 9.21
CA ARG A 148 -5.15 -12.18 10.54
C ARG A 148 -4.01 -12.41 11.53
N TYR A 149 -2.87 -12.93 11.06
CA TYR A 149 -1.72 -13.18 11.91
C TYR A 149 -1.14 -11.87 12.46
N ILE A 150 -0.91 -10.90 11.59
CA ILE A 150 -0.40 -9.57 11.95
C ILE A 150 -1.40 -8.80 12.81
N THR A 151 -2.69 -8.90 12.52
CA THR A 151 -3.72 -8.07 13.19
C THR A 151 -4.31 -8.66 14.45
N SER A 152 -4.14 -9.96 14.72
CA SER A 152 -4.76 -10.58 15.90
C SER A 152 -3.94 -11.65 16.60
N LYS A 153 -2.90 -12.20 15.97
CA LYS A 153 -2.12 -13.31 16.57
C LYS A 153 -0.71 -12.91 17.00
N SER A 154 -0.23 -11.74 16.59
CA SER A 154 1.08 -11.19 16.94
C SER A 154 0.92 -9.99 17.86
N LYS A 155 1.38 -10.09 19.11
CA LYS A 155 1.37 -8.96 20.06
C LYS A 155 2.60 -8.05 19.92
N SER A 156 3.76 -8.61 19.56
CA SER A 156 5.02 -7.86 19.52
C SER A 156 5.38 -7.30 18.15
N LYS A 157 4.78 -7.84 17.08
CA LYS A 157 5.07 -7.47 15.68
C LYS A 157 3.79 -7.23 14.88
N GLY A 158 2.71 -6.90 15.57
CA GLY A 158 1.38 -6.74 14.98
C GLY A 158 0.89 -5.31 15.06
N ALA A 159 -0.19 -5.04 14.33
CA ALA A 159 -0.92 -3.78 14.36
C ALA A 159 -2.41 -4.10 14.22
N PRO A 160 -3.34 -3.33 14.82
CA PRO A 160 -4.76 -3.67 14.81
C PRO A 160 -5.35 -3.73 13.38
N LYS A 161 -4.81 -2.91 12.47
CA LYS A 161 -5.08 -2.95 11.04
C LYS A 161 -3.77 -2.86 10.25
N ILE A 162 -3.77 -3.37 9.02
CA ILE A 162 -2.58 -3.37 8.16
C ILE A 162 -2.96 -3.16 6.69
N CYS A 163 -2.25 -2.29 6.00
CA CYS A 163 -2.19 -2.21 4.54
C CYS A 163 -0.92 -2.92 4.08
N PHE A 164 -1.02 -3.84 3.11
CA PHE A 164 0.12 -4.57 2.60
C PHE A 164 -0.09 -5.00 1.13
N THR A 165 1.00 -5.37 0.47
CA THR A 165 0.99 -5.95 -0.87
C THR A 165 1.91 -7.18 -0.93
N GLN A 166 1.85 -7.93 -2.03
CA GLN A 166 2.69 -9.09 -2.29
C GLN A 166 3.49 -8.86 -3.57
N TYR A 167 4.80 -9.10 -3.49
CA TYR A 167 5.64 -9.10 -4.67
C TYR A 167 5.57 -10.41 -5.44
N GLU A 168 5.65 -10.30 -6.76
CA GLU A 168 5.92 -11.40 -7.66
C GLU A 168 7.38 -11.82 -7.45
N PHE A 169 7.56 -13.08 -7.06
CA PHE A 169 8.85 -13.61 -6.67
C PHE A 169 8.85 -15.12 -6.83
N ASN A 170 9.57 -15.60 -7.84
CA ASN A 170 9.76 -17.03 -8.06
C ASN A 170 10.96 -17.52 -7.23
N ILE A 171 10.65 -18.27 -6.18
CA ILE A 171 11.66 -18.79 -5.24
C ILE A 171 12.58 -19.80 -5.90
N ASP A 172 12.05 -20.72 -6.70
CA ASP A 172 12.87 -21.79 -7.27
C ASP A 172 13.81 -21.23 -8.33
N ASP A 173 13.35 -20.26 -9.14
CA ASP A 173 14.19 -19.49 -10.06
C ASP A 173 15.27 -18.68 -9.32
N PHE A 174 14.91 -18.02 -8.21
CA PHE A 174 15.86 -17.27 -7.39
C PHE A 174 16.95 -18.18 -6.79
N ILE A 175 16.57 -19.34 -6.26
CA ILE A 175 17.50 -20.34 -5.71
C ILE A 175 18.42 -20.83 -6.82
N GLU A 176 17.88 -21.26 -7.95
CA GLU A 176 18.66 -21.84 -9.05
C GLU A 176 19.66 -20.84 -9.63
N LYS A 177 19.23 -19.59 -9.86
CA LYS A 177 20.10 -18.53 -10.39
C LYS A 177 21.23 -18.13 -9.46
N ASN A 178 21.11 -18.35 -8.15
CA ASN A 178 22.13 -17.97 -7.17
C ASN A 178 23.09 -19.10 -6.77
N LYS A 179 22.75 -20.38 -7.00
CA LYS A 179 23.58 -21.53 -6.60
C LYS A 179 25.05 -21.46 -7.04
N ASN A 180 25.30 -20.96 -8.26
CA ASN A 180 26.63 -20.95 -8.89
C ASN A 180 27.20 -19.53 -9.07
N ARG A 181 26.68 -18.53 -8.36
CA ARG A 181 27.15 -17.15 -8.48
C ARG A 181 28.19 -16.82 -7.42
N GLU A 182 29.28 -16.18 -7.84
CA GLU A 182 30.23 -15.54 -6.92
C GLU A 182 29.57 -14.37 -6.17
N MET A 183 28.72 -13.59 -6.86
CA MET A 183 27.95 -12.51 -6.29
C MET A 183 26.44 -12.76 -6.41
N TRP A 184 25.79 -12.86 -5.26
CA TRP A 184 24.36 -13.12 -5.16
C TRP A 184 23.54 -11.92 -5.64
N TYR A 185 22.41 -12.19 -6.30
CA TYR A 185 21.50 -11.19 -6.82
C TYR A 185 20.11 -11.34 -6.21
N SER A 186 19.48 -10.22 -5.86
CA SER A 186 18.07 -10.16 -5.47
C SER A 186 17.27 -9.33 -6.48
N PRO A 187 16.12 -9.83 -6.97
CA PRO A 187 15.21 -9.04 -7.79
C PRO A 187 14.42 -8.00 -6.98
N ILE A 188 14.52 -8.02 -5.64
CA ILE A 188 13.84 -7.05 -4.76
C ILE A 188 14.84 -5.95 -4.39
N PRO A 189 14.55 -4.67 -4.69
CA PRO A 189 15.43 -3.56 -4.31
C PRO A 189 15.69 -3.50 -2.81
N GLU A 190 16.83 -2.94 -2.43
CA GLU A 190 17.18 -2.71 -1.01
C GLU A 190 17.12 -3.97 -0.13
N THR A 191 17.46 -5.13 -0.70
CA THR A 191 17.53 -6.40 0.04
C THR A 191 18.91 -7.03 0.01
N ASN A 192 19.26 -7.74 1.09
CA ASN A 192 20.43 -8.60 1.13
C ASN A 192 20.06 -9.99 0.55
N PRO A 193 20.62 -10.39 -0.61
CA PRO A 193 20.22 -11.63 -1.29
C PRO A 193 20.60 -12.89 -0.50
N THR A 194 21.71 -12.88 0.24
CA THR A 194 22.13 -14.02 1.08
C THR A 194 21.15 -14.25 2.22
N ARG A 195 20.76 -13.19 2.95
CA ARG A 195 19.75 -13.29 4.01
C ARG A 195 18.38 -13.71 3.48
N LEU A 196 17.99 -13.18 2.31
CA LEU A 196 16.75 -13.57 1.65
C LEU A 196 16.72 -15.08 1.41
N TYR A 197 17.80 -15.65 0.89
CA TYR A 197 17.94 -17.08 0.67
C TYR A 197 17.90 -17.90 1.96
N GLU A 198 18.67 -17.53 2.97
CA GLU A 198 18.70 -18.22 4.26
C GLU A 198 17.30 -18.27 4.90
N TYR A 199 16.56 -17.16 4.86
CA TYR A 199 15.21 -17.10 5.42
C TYR A 199 14.20 -17.91 4.61
N ILE A 200 14.31 -17.92 3.28
CA ILE A 200 13.48 -18.79 2.44
C ILE A 200 13.74 -20.25 2.78
N LEU A 201 15.01 -20.66 2.88
CA LEU A 201 15.39 -22.04 3.20
C LEU A 201 14.91 -22.45 4.60
N GLU A 202 15.06 -21.57 5.59
CA GLU A 202 14.57 -21.82 6.95
C GLU A 202 13.04 -22.00 6.97
N LEU A 203 12.28 -21.18 6.23
CA LEU A 203 10.83 -21.30 6.15
C LEU A 203 10.40 -22.58 5.41
N LYS A 204 11.16 -23.04 4.41
CA LYS A 204 10.91 -24.32 3.72
C LYS A 204 11.21 -25.54 4.60
N THR A 205 12.19 -25.44 5.50
CA THR A 205 12.66 -26.58 6.31
C THR A 205 12.03 -26.65 7.69
N ASN A 206 11.58 -25.53 8.26
CA ASN A 206 11.02 -25.46 9.61
C ASN A 206 9.54 -25.11 9.60
N ALA A 207 8.68 -26.13 9.66
CA ALA A 207 7.23 -25.98 9.64
C ALA A 207 6.64 -25.14 10.80
N LEU A 208 7.38 -24.99 11.92
CA LEU A 208 6.97 -24.17 13.06
C LEU A 208 7.14 -22.67 12.79
N LYS A 209 8.04 -22.28 11.88
CA LYS A 209 8.25 -20.87 11.52
C LYS A 209 7.28 -20.46 10.42
N LYS A 210 6.56 -19.36 10.66
CA LYS A 210 5.57 -18.83 9.71
C LYS A 210 6.05 -17.60 8.95
N THR A 211 6.88 -16.77 9.59
CA THR A 211 7.35 -15.51 9.01
C THR A 211 8.82 -15.25 9.33
N LYS A 212 9.48 -14.51 8.43
CA LYS A 212 10.83 -13.96 8.59
C LYS A 212 10.87 -12.53 8.07
N THR A 213 11.42 -11.64 8.87
CA THR A 213 11.62 -10.24 8.47
C THR A 213 12.89 -10.13 7.64
N ILE A 214 12.76 -9.84 6.35
CA ILE A 214 13.87 -9.67 5.41
C ILE A 214 14.49 -8.27 5.60
N SER A 215 13.65 -7.25 5.67
CA SER A 215 14.05 -5.86 5.88
C SER A 215 13.12 -5.19 6.89
N LEU A 216 13.68 -4.33 7.73
CA LEU A 216 12.95 -3.46 8.66
C LEU A 216 12.48 -2.15 7.99
N ASN A 217 13.02 -1.87 6.80
CA ASN A 217 12.65 -0.71 6.01
C ASN A 217 11.76 -1.13 4.85
N THR A 218 10.93 -0.20 4.39
CA THR A 218 10.11 -0.42 3.22
C THR A 218 10.98 -0.48 1.96
N THR A 219 10.80 -1.52 1.15
CA THR A 219 11.33 -1.56 -0.22
C THR A 219 10.32 -0.98 -1.21
N PHE A 220 9.12 -0.62 -0.76
CA PHE A 220 8.02 -0.17 -1.61
C PHE A 220 8.33 1.10 -2.40
N LEU A 221 9.17 1.98 -1.82
CA LEU A 221 9.60 3.21 -2.47
C LEU A 221 10.32 2.93 -3.78
N GLU A 222 11.29 2.01 -3.75
CA GLU A 222 12.17 1.67 -4.86
C GLU A 222 11.63 0.55 -5.76
N ALA A 223 10.84 -0.37 -5.20
CA ALA A 223 10.23 -1.46 -5.98
C ALA A 223 9.36 -0.91 -7.10
N SER A 224 9.33 -1.54 -8.27
CA SER A 224 8.38 -1.17 -9.34
C SER A 224 6.94 -1.55 -8.94
N TYR A 225 5.91 -0.80 -9.38
CA TYR A 225 4.52 -1.29 -9.24
C TYR A 225 4.28 -2.58 -10.06
N ALA A 226 5.07 -2.83 -11.10
CA ALA A 226 5.03 -4.07 -11.89
C ALA A 226 5.43 -5.31 -11.08
N MET A 227 6.11 -5.13 -9.94
CA MET A 227 6.42 -6.23 -9.03
C MET A 227 5.20 -6.68 -8.23
N ILE A 228 4.09 -5.95 -8.23
CA ILE A 228 2.92 -6.31 -7.43
C ILE A 228 2.16 -7.45 -8.12
N ARG A 229 2.07 -8.59 -7.44
CA ARG A 229 1.51 -9.82 -8.03
C ARG A 229 0.00 -9.79 -8.18
N HIS A 230 -0.72 -9.33 -7.15
CA HIS A 230 -2.18 -9.40 -7.13
C HIS A 230 -2.85 -8.07 -6.87
N GLY A 231 -2.29 -7.22 -6.01
CA GLY A 231 -3.00 -6.06 -5.50
C GLY A 231 -2.55 -5.62 -4.12
N PHE A 232 -3.42 -4.84 -3.49
CA PHE A 232 -3.26 -4.35 -2.13
C PHE A 232 -4.37 -4.91 -1.25
N TRP A 233 -4.02 -5.21 -0.02
CA TRP A 233 -4.97 -5.66 0.99
C TRP A 233 -4.94 -4.76 2.20
N PHE A 234 -6.13 -4.58 2.79
CA PHE A 234 -6.34 -3.97 4.08
C PHE A 234 -6.97 -5.01 5.00
N GLY A 235 -6.25 -5.38 6.06
CA GLY A 235 -6.67 -6.40 7.01
C GLY A 235 -7.03 -5.83 8.37
N ALA A 236 -8.07 -6.38 9.00
CA ALA A 236 -8.44 -6.11 10.39
C ALA A 236 -9.08 -7.37 11.01
N GLY A 237 -8.30 -8.16 11.75
CA GLY A 237 -8.74 -9.44 12.30
C GLY A 237 -9.12 -10.43 11.22
N THR A 238 -10.43 -10.69 11.05
CA THR A 238 -10.95 -11.55 9.98
C THR A 238 -11.43 -10.77 8.75
N GLU A 239 -11.53 -9.45 8.85
CA GLU A 239 -11.91 -8.60 7.72
C GLU A 239 -10.73 -8.40 6.78
N LEU A 240 -11.03 -8.39 5.48
CA LEU A 240 -10.05 -8.18 4.42
C LEU A 240 -10.70 -7.45 3.25
N VAL A 241 -10.23 -6.23 2.97
CA VAL A 241 -10.56 -5.51 1.75
C VAL A 241 -9.42 -5.69 0.74
N PHE A 242 -9.77 -5.87 -0.53
CA PHE A 242 -8.81 -6.16 -1.60
C PHE A 242 -9.01 -5.23 -2.79
N TYR A 243 -7.89 -4.71 -3.27
CA TYR A 243 -7.77 -3.85 -4.45
C TYR A 243 -6.90 -4.57 -5.49
N PRO A 244 -7.50 -5.26 -6.48
CA PRO A 244 -6.75 -6.00 -7.48
C PRO A 244 -5.97 -5.07 -8.40
N MET A 245 -4.70 -5.38 -8.64
CA MET A 245 -3.97 -4.79 -9.75
C MET A 245 -4.61 -5.24 -11.06
N PRO A 246 -4.85 -4.32 -12.02
CA PRO A 246 -5.20 -4.71 -13.37
C PRO A 246 -4.11 -5.59 -13.99
N THR A 247 -4.50 -6.46 -14.91
CA THR A 247 -3.57 -7.29 -15.68
C THR A 247 -2.60 -6.41 -16.49
N GLN A 248 -1.45 -6.96 -16.86
CA GLN A 248 -0.50 -6.23 -17.70
C GLN A 248 -1.14 -5.78 -19.02
N GLU A 249 -1.98 -6.61 -19.64
CA GLU A 249 -2.70 -6.25 -20.86
C GLU A 249 -3.63 -5.06 -20.64
N GLU A 250 -4.40 -5.05 -19.55
CA GLU A 250 -5.27 -3.92 -19.19
C GLU A 250 -4.45 -2.65 -18.90
N LEU A 251 -3.31 -2.77 -18.22
CA LEU A 251 -2.42 -1.64 -17.95
C LEU A 251 -1.85 -1.06 -19.25
N GLU A 252 -1.44 -1.90 -20.20
CA GLU A 252 -0.91 -1.46 -21.48
C GLU A 252 -1.98 -0.85 -22.39
N LYS A 253 -3.20 -1.38 -22.36
CA LYS A 253 -4.29 -0.95 -23.25
C LYS A 253 -5.06 0.25 -22.72
N HIS A 254 -5.31 0.31 -21.41
CA HIS A 254 -6.23 1.28 -20.81
C HIS A 254 -5.54 2.26 -19.84
N HIS A 255 -4.33 1.94 -19.37
CA HIS A 255 -3.61 2.76 -18.39
C HIS A 255 -2.15 3.04 -18.79
N TYR A 256 -1.85 3.04 -20.09
CA TYR A 256 -0.49 3.18 -20.61
C TYR A 256 0.25 4.42 -20.08
N ASP A 257 -0.49 5.52 -19.93
CA ASP A 257 0.03 6.80 -19.44
C ASP A 257 0.56 6.73 -18.01
N TRP A 258 0.06 5.79 -17.20
CA TRP A 258 0.57 5.45 -15.87
C TRP A 258 1.63 4.36 -15.97
N TRP A 259 1.34 3.27 -16.70
CA TRP A 259 2.18 2.06 -16.80
C TRP A 259 3.62 2.33 -17.27
N ARG A 260 3.81 3.25 -18.22
CA ARG A 260 5.17 3.58 -18.70
C ARG A 260 6.08 4.21 -17.65
N PHE A 261 5.52 4.70 -16.54
CA PHE A 261 6.26 5.31 -15.43
C PHE A 261 6.34 4.41 -14.19
N THR A 262 5.93 3.15 -14.31
CA THR A 262 6.02 2.19 -13.21
C THR A 262 7.14 1.20 -13.35
N LYS A 263 7.77 1.11 -14.54
CA LYS A 263 8.89 0.21 -14.81
C LYS A 263 10.18 0.71 -14.14
#